data_AF-A0A1Y3EUS5-F1
#
_entry.id   AF-A0A1Y3EUS5-F1
#
_cell.length_a   1.000
_cell.length_b   1.000
_cell.length_c   1.000
_cell.angle_alpha   90.00
_cell.angle_beta   90.00
_cell.angle_gamma   90.00
#
_symmetry.space_group_name_H-M   'P 1'
#
loop_
_entity.id
_entity.type
_entity.pdbx_description
1 polymer ?
#
loop_
_entity_poly.entity_id
_entity_poly.type
_entity_poly.pdbx_seq_one_letter_code
_entity_poly.pdbx_strand_id
1 'polypeptide(L)'
;MNNLNRILAAIFALILSTEADIPVSCYFEDVAGTWKFQESGYSTKGPATCENAIMDFSRQNIIQLLYPNVALDKFGNRGKWTLIYNQGFEVIVNNRKYFAFFKWIKRDNKFISICGKTLPGWQHDILGRHWSCFVGTKLHPSIFQATAATLP
;
A
#
# COMPACT_ATOMS: atom_id res chain seq x y z
N MET A 1 2.69 32.20 -35.57
CA MET A 1 2.67 30.77 -35.22
C MET A 1 1.42 30.14 -35.84
N ASN A 2 1.59 29.16 -36.73
CA ASN A 2 0.45 28.49 -37.38
C ASN A 2 -0.38 27.70 -36.36
N ASN A 3 -1.68 27.50 -36.63
CA ASN A 3 -2.60 26.78 -35.73
C ASN A 3 -2.07 25.38 -35.34
N LEU A 4 -1.34 24.71 -36.24
CA LEU A 4 -0.65 23.45 -35.97
C LEU A 4 0.40 23.56 -34.85
N ASN A 5 1.19 24.64 -34.82
CA ASN A 5 2.21 24.86 -33.78
C ASN A 5 1.57 25.16 -32.41
N ARG A 6 0.38 25.78 -32.39
CA ARG A 6 -0.37 26.01 -31.15
C ARG A 6 -0.95 24.71 -30.60
N ILE A 7 -1.45 23.84 -31.47
CA ILE A 7 -1.96 22.51 -31.10
C ILE A 7 -0.82 21.62 -30.59
N LEU A 8 0.33 21.59 -31.28
CA LEU A 8 1.50 20.84 -30.86
C LEU A 8 2.04 21.32 -29.51
N ALA A 9 2.11 22.63 -29.29
CA ALA A 9 2.53 23.19 -28.00
C ALA A 9 1.55 22.84 -26.86
N ALA A 10 0.24 22.85 -27.13
CA ALA A 10 -0.76 22.44 -26.14
C ALA A 10 -0.64 20.95 -25.78
N ILE A 11 -0.47 20.08 -26.77
CA ILE A 11 -0.25 18.63 -26.55
C ILE A 11 1.02 18.41 -25.73
N PHE A 12 2.11 19.09 -26.07
CA PHE A 12 3.38 18.98 -25.33
C PHE A 12 3.26 19.46 -23.87
N ALA A 13 2.53 20.55 -23.62
CA ALA A 13 2.27 21.05 -22.26
C ALA A 13 1.41 20.08 -21.43
N LEU A 14 0.43 19.41 -22.06
CA LEU A 14 -0.39 18.38 -21.42
C LEU A 14 0.43 17.13 -21.03
N ILE A 15 1.41 16.75 -21.84
CA ILE A 15 2.29 15.60 -21.58
C ILE A 15 3.23 15.86 -20.38
N LEU A 16 3.65 17.11 -20.16
CA LEU A 16 4.57 17.46 -19.08
C LEU A 16 3.93 17.52 -17.68
N SER A 17 2.60 17.37 -17.58
CA SER A 17 1.85 17.56 -16.33
C SER A 17 1.45 16.25 -15.64
N THR A 18 1.98 15.10 -16.08
CA THR A 18 1.61 13.81 -15.52
C THR A 18 2.54 13.44 -14.36
N GLU A 19 2.11 13.67 -13.12
CA GLU A 19 2.67 12.97 -11.95
C GLU A 19 1.91 11.64 -11.81
N ALA A 20 2.59 10.53 -12.10
CA ALA A 20 1.99 9.20 -12.07
C ALA A 20 2.23 8.46 -10.74
N ASP A 21 3.30 8.80 -10.02
CA ASP A 21 3.72 8.12 -8.79
C ASP A 21 3.25 8.87 -7.55
N ILE A 22 2.95 8.13 -6.48
CA ILE A 22 2.72 8.75 -5.18
C ILE A 22 4.08 9.11 -4.55
N PRO A 23 4.14 10.16 -3.72
CA PRO A 23 5.40 10.67 -3.17
C PRO A 23 5.87 9.83 -1.97
N VAL A 24 6.13 8.55 -2.22
CA VAL A 24 6.63 7.56 -1.26
C VAL A 24 7.83 6.84 -1.84
N SER A 25 8.78 6.46 -0.99
CA SER A 25 9.93 5.65 -1.38
C SER A 25 10.31 4.71 -0.24
N CYS A 26 9.84 3.46 -0.34
CA CYS A 26 10.07 2.42 0.65
C CYS A 26 10.81 1.22 0.04
N TYR A 27 11.84 0.73 0.71
CA TYR A 27 12.67 -0.37 0.23
C TYR A 27 12.34 -1.68 0.96
N PHE A 28 12.93 -2.78 0.47
CA PHE A 28 12.68 -4.11 1.01
C PHE A 28 12.89 -4.20 2.53
N GLU A 29 13.97 -3.62 3.04
CA GLU A 29 14.32 -3.65 4.46
C GLU A 29 13.34 -2.86 5.34
N ASP A 30 12.74 -1.80 4.78
CA ASP A 30 11.70 -1.03 5.46
C ASP A 30 10.41 -1.84 5.62
N VAL A 31 10.13 -2.73 4.65
CA VAL A 31 8.84 -3.42 4.51
C VAL A 31 8.88 -4.83 5.09
N ALA A 32 9.97 -5.59 4.90
CA ALA A 32 10.11 -6.93 5.43
C ALA A 32 9.94 -6.94 6.96
N GLY A 33 9.21 -7.93 7.49
CA GLY A 33 8.89 -8.05 8.91
C GLY A 33 7.42 -8.39 9.17
N THR A 34 6.99 -8.24 10.43
CA THR A 34 5.65 -8.63 10.88
C THR A 34 4.66 -7.48 10.74
N TRP A 35 3.59 -7.72 10.00
CA TRP A 35 2.51 -6.77 9.78
C TRP A 35 1.21 -7.22 10.44
N LYS A 36 0.47 -6.24 10.95
CA LYS A 36 -0.93 -6.37 11.33
C LYS A 36 -1.79 -5.75 10.25
N PHE A 37 -2.62 -6.56 9.61
CA PHE A 37 -3.66 -6.13 8.68
C PHE A 37 -4.99 -6.10 9.42
N GLN A 38 -5.61 -4.93 9.45
CA GLN A 38 -6.95 -4.73 9.97
C GLN A 38 -7.87 -4.63 8.77
N GLU A 39 -9.00 -5.35 8.76
CA GLU A 39 -9.87 -5.47 7.59
C GLU A 39 -11.25 -4.88 7.86
N SER A 40 -11.93 -4.39 6.82
CA SER A 40 -13.35 -4.01 6.92
C SER A 40 -14.27 -5.23 6.76
N GLY A 41 -15.59 -4.99 6.89
CA GLY A 41 -16.61 -5.91 6.36
C GLY A 41 -16.45 -6.17 4.85
N TYR A 42 -17.01 -7.28 4.37
CA TYR A 42 -16.99 -7.59 2.94
C TYR A 42 -17.94 -6.70 2.14
N SER A 43 -17.50 -6.28 0.96
CA SER A 43 -18.33 -5.61 -0.04
C SER A 43 -19.33 -6.60 -0.65
N THR A 44 -20.56 -6.13 -0.87
CA THR A 44 -21.63 -6.90 -1.51
C THR A 44 -21.78 -6.60 -3.00
N LYS A 45 -21.01 -5.65 -3.54
CA LYS A 45 -21.22 -5.08 -4.90
C LYS A 45 -19.98 -5.13 -5.80
N GLY A 46 -19.00 -5.98 -5.50
CA GLY A 46 -17.73 -6.07 -6.25
C GLY A 46 -16.59 -5.33 -5.55
N PRO A 47 -15.60 -4.77 -6.30
CA PRO A 47 -14.45 -4.08 -5.72
C PRO A 47 -14.88 -3.05 -4.67
N ALA A 48 -14.22 -3.08 -3.51
CA ALA A 48 -14.56 -2.20 -2.40
C ALA A 48 -14.03 -0.77 -2.64
N THR A 49 -14.83 0.25 -2.31
CA THR A 49 -14.37 1.64 -2.21
C THR A 49 -13.71 1.86 -0.86
N CYS A 50 -12.41 2.14 -0.84
CA CYS A 50 -11.61 2.06 0.39
C CYS A 50 -11.15 3.39 0.98
N GLU A 51 -11.37 4.55 0.32
CA GLU A 51 -10.89 5.84 0.86
C GLU A 51 -11.41 6.15 2.27
N ASN A 52 -12.64 5.72 2.59
CA ASN A 52 -13.30 6.00 3.87
C ASN A 52 -13.86 4.73 4.53
N ALA A 53 -13.24 3.58 4.29
CA ALA A 53 -13.71 2.32 4.86
C ALA A 53 -13.57 2.31 6.40
N ILE A 54 -14.63 1.89 7.07
CA ILE A 54 -14.60 1.66 8.52
C ILE A 54 -13.92 0.31 8.77
N MET A 55 -12.78 0.35 9.45
CA MET A 55 -11.98 -0.82 9.76
C MET A 55 -12.59 -1.58 10.93
N ASP A 56 -12.73 -2.89 10.78
CA ASP A 56 -13.19 -3.78 11.84
C ASP A 56 -11.97 -4.27 12.64
N PHE A 57 -11.83 -3.74 13.85
CA PHE A 57 -10.74 -4.10 14.74
C PHE A 57 -10.82 -5.56 15.23
N SER A 58 -11.95 -6.27 15.05
CA SER A 58 -12.02 -7.70 15.36
C SER A 58 -11.42 -8.57 14.24
N ARG A 59 -11.43 -8.08 12.99
CA ARG A 59 -10.92 -8.79 11.82
C ARG A 59 -9.47 -8.40 11.55
N GLN A 60 -8.57 -9.05 12.28
CA GLN A 60 -7.13 -8.80 12.18
C GLN A 60 -6.36 -10.05 11.76
N ASN A 61 -5.45 -9.86 10.81
CA ASN A 61 -4.49 -10.85 10.37
C ASN A 61 -3.07 -10.39 10.67
N ILE A 62 -2.27 -11.29 11.26
CA ILE A 62 -0.84 -11.08 11.46
C ILE A 62 -0.10 -11.89 10.41
N ILE A 63 0.73 -11.21 9.62
CA ILE A 63 1.46 -11.79 8.50
C ILE A 63 2.92 -11.36 8.59
N GLN A 64 3.84 -12.32 8.52
CA GLN A 64 5.27 -12.08 8.39
C GLN A 64 5.65 -12.05 6.92
N LEU A 65 6.31 -10.98 6.50
CA LEU A 65 6.85 -10.79 5.15
C LEU A 65 8.36 -11.04 5.21
N LEU A 66 8.77 -12.21 4.75
CA LEU A 66 10.13 -12.72 4.87
C LEU A 66 10.84 -12.76 3.52
N TYR A 67 12.16 -12.61 3.54
CA TYR A 67 13.00 -12.81 2.36
C TYR A 67 12.90 -14.25 1.83
N PRO A 68 12.96 -14.46 0.51
CA PRO A 68 12.95 -13.44 -0.54
C PRO A 68 11.54 -12.89 -0.84
N ASN A 69 10.51 -13.73 -0.68
CA ASN A 69 9.15 -13.43 -1.10
C ASN A 69 8.12 -14.29 -0.36
N VAL A 70 8.38 -14.66 0.90
CA VAL A 70 7.53 -15.58 1.68
C VAL A 70 6.59 -14.80 2.59
N ALA A 71 5.29 -15.01 2.44
CA ALA A 71 4.28 -14.52 3.38
C ALA A 71 3.88 -15.66 4.31
N LEU A 72 3.93 -15.46 5.63
CA LEU A 72 3.56 -16.46 6.63
C LEU A 72 2.53 -15.88 7.58
N ASP A 73 1.32 -16.44 7.61
CA ASP A 73 0.30 -16.00 8.56
C ASP A 73 0.47 -16.62 9.95
N LYS A 74 -0.30 -16.14 10.92
CA LYS A 74 -0.26 -16.64 12.32
C LYS A 74 -0.64 -18.11 12.50
N PHE A 75 -1.29 -18.72 11.51
CA PHE A 75 -1.70 -20.13 11.53
C PHE A 75 -0.70 -21.05 10.82
N GLY A 76 0.39 -20.50 10.28
CA GLY A 76 1.41 -21.25 9.57
C GLY A 76 1.11 -21.43 8.08
N ASN A 77 0.06 -20.79 7.54
CA ASN A 77 -0.19 -20.83 6.10
C ASN A 77 0.89 -20.03 5.38
N ARG A 78 1.47 -20.65 4.36
CA ARG A 78 2.57 -20.07 3.60
C ARG A 78 2.10 -19.59 2.23
N GLY A 79 2.47 -18.37 1.90
CA GLY A 79 2.11 -17.67 0.69
C GLY A 79 3.30 -16.90 0.11
N LYS A 80 3.01 -15.94 -0.77
CA LYS A 80 4.01 -15.11 -1.43
C LYS A 80 3.73 -13.63 -1.24
N TRP A 81 4.76 -12.80 -1.26
CA TRP A 81 4.60 -11.35 -1.35
C TRP A 81 5.64 -10.74 -2.27
N THR A 82 5.36 -9.54 -2.76
CA THR A 82 6.30 -8.74 -3.54
C THR A 82 6.10 -7.27 -3.23
N LEU A 83 7.17 -6.51 -3.31
CA LEU A 83 7.06 -5.06 -3.49
C LEU A 83 6.53 -4.75 -4.88
N ILE A 84 5.84 -3.62 -4.98
CA ILE A 84 5.53 -2.96 -6.24
C ILE A 84 6.41 -1.72 -6.26
N TYR A 85 7.58 -1.90 -6.87
CA TYR A 85 8.68 -0.94 -6.84
C TYR A 85 8.96 -0.46 -5.41
N ASN A 86 8.81 0.85 -5.14
CA ASN A 86 8.94 1.45 -3.82
C ASN A 86 7.61 2.03 -3.30
N GLN A 87 6.50 1.72 -3.97
CA GLN A 87 5.20 2.40 -3.83
C GLN A 87 4.25 1.63 -2.92
N GLY A 88 4.31 0.29 -2.94
CA GLY A 88 3.40 -0.58 -2.20
C GLY A 88 3.84 -2.03 -2.22
N PHE A 89 2.93 -2.92 -1.84
CA PHE A 89 3.14 -4.37 -1.93
C PHE A 89 1.89 -5.10 -2.39
N GLU A 90 2.11 -6.32 -2.87
CA GLU A 90 1.07 -7.34 -2.99
C GLU A 90 1.43 -8.54 -2.10
N VAL A 91 0.47 -9.05 -1.33
CA VAL A 91 0.61 -10.24 -0.47
C VAL A 91 -0.48 -11.24 -0.82
N ILE A 92 -0.10 -12.49 -1.06
CA ILE A 92 -1.00 -13.61 -1.34
C ILE A 92 -0.77 -14.68 -0.29
N VAL A 93 -1.73 -14.93 0.59
CA VAL A 93 -1.66 -15.96 1.64
C VAL A 93 -3.07 -16.40 2.01
N ASN A 94 -3.23 -17.69 2.36
CA ASN A 94 -4.52 -18.26 2.81
C ASN A 94 -5.71 -17.90 1.88
N ASN A 95 -5.53 -18.15 0.58
CA ASN A 95 -6.51 -17.87 -0.48
C ASN A 95 -7.02 -16.41 -0.57
N ARG A 96 -6.27 -15.46 0.01
CA ARG A 96 -6.51 -14.02 -0.07
C ARG A 96 -5.37 -13.33 -0.80
N LYS A 97 -5.70 -12.26 -1.51
CA LYS A 97 -4.77 -11.30 -2.11
C LYS A 97 -4.99 -9.93 -1.45
N TYR A 98 -3.91 -9.27 -1.08
CA TYR A 98 -3.88 -7.95 -0.46
C TYR A 98 -3.00 -7.03 -1.30
N PHE A 99 -3.47 -5.82 -1.58
CA PHE A 99 -2.71 -4.77 -2.24
C PHE A 99 -2.92 -3.42 -1.55
N ALA A 100 -1.82 -2.76 -1.18
CA ALA A 100 -1.88 -1.39 -0.68
C ALA A 100 -0.63 -0.60 -1.03
N PHE A 101 -0.81 0.70 -1.22
CA PHE A 101 0.27 1.67 -1.24
C PHE A 101 0.78 1.97 0.17
N PHE A 102 2.07 2.29 0.29
CA PHE A 102 2.64 2.76 1.54
C PHE A 102 2.11 4.14 1.91
N LYS A 103 1.99 4.37 3.22
CA LYS A 103 1.53 5.66 3.73
C LYS A 103 2.61 6.71 3.52
N TRP A 104 2.17 7.90 3.13
CA TRP A 104 2.98 9.11 3.14
C TRP A 104 2.16 10.26 3.72
N ILE A 105 2.83 11.31 4.15
CA ILE A 105 2.19 12.56 4.59
C ILE A 105 2.91 13.75 3.99
N LYS A 106 2.18 14.85 3.79
CA LYS A 106 2.77 16.15 3.49
C LYS A 106 2.89 16.94 4.80
N ARG A 107 4.10 17.39 5.13
CA ARG A 107 4.37 18.35 6.21
C ARG A 107 5.04 19.54 5.56
N ASP A 108 4.40 20.70 5.67
CA ASP A 108 4.76 21.92 4.94
C ASP A 108 4.88 21.64 3.43
N ASN A 109 6.06 21.85 2.85
CA ASN A 109 6.38 21.56 1.45
C ASN A 109 7.21 20.28 1.26
N LYS A 110 7.24 19.38 2.26
CA LYS A 110 7.98 18.11 2.18
C LYS A 110 7.03 16.92 2.27
N PHE A 111 7.32 15.90 1.45
CA PHE A 111 6.67 14.60 1.52
C PHE A 111 7.50 13.64 2.37
N ILE A 112 6.83 12.92 3.28
CA ILE A 112 7.47 12.01 4.23
C ILE A 112 6.88 10.62 4.03
N SER A 113 7.75 9.63 3.76
CA SER A 113 7.39 8.22 3.63
C SER A 113 7.24 7.56 5.00
N ILE A 114 6.13 6.84 5.21
CA ILE A 114 5.85 6.07 6.44
C ILE A 114 5.75 4.59 6.04
N CYS A 115 6.89 3.98 5.75
CA CYS A 115 6.98 2.63 5.17
C CYS A 115 6.49 1.50 6.09
N GLY A 116 6.32 1.76 7.39
CA GLY A 116 5.70 0.82 8.33
C GLY A 116 4.17 0.91 8.39
N LYS A 117 3.53 1.71 7.52
CA LYS A 117 2.07 1.86 7.43
C LYS A 117 1.63 1.86 5.97
N THR A 118 0.37 1.49 5.72
CA THR A 118 -0.24 1.62 4.40
C THR A 118 -1.30 2.73 4.37
N LEU A 119 -1.62 3.20 3.17
CA LEU A 119 -2.93 3.79 2.91
C LEU A 119 -4.01 2.69 2.95
N PRO A 120 -5.31 3.04 3.01
CA PRO A 120 -6.36 2.05 2.79
C PRO A 120 -6.13 1.32 1.45
N GLY A 121 -6.08 0.00 1.52
CA GLY A 121 -5.88 -0.87 0.38
C GLY A 121 -7.02 -1.85 0.21
N TRP A 122 -6.86 -2.73 -0.76
CA TRP A 122 -7.86 -3.70 -1.16
C TRP A 122 -7.41 -5.11 -0.83
N GLN A 123 -8.34 -5.92 -0.34
CA GLN A 123 -8.17 -7.36 -0.32
C GLN A 123 -9.35 -8.03 -1.02
N HIS A 124 -9.10 -9.20 -1.58
CA HIS A 124 -10.14 -10.10 -2.05
C HIS A 124 -9.68 -11.55 -1.97
N ASP A 125 -10.59 -12.51 -2.11
CA ASP A 125 -10.20 -13.90 -2.35
C ASP A 125 -9.52 -14.05 -3.72
N ILE A 126 -8.75 -15.13 -3.92
CA ILE A 126 -8.04 -15.36 -5.20
C ILE A 126 -8.94 -15.44 -6.45
N LEU A 127 -10.26 -15.60 -6.30
CA LEU A 127 -11.23 -15.61 -7.40
C LEU A 127 -11.80 -14.21 -7.71
N GLY A 128 -11.46 -13.20 -6.92
CA GLY A 128 -11.90 -11.82 -7.11
C GLY A 128 -13.34 -11.56 -6.68
N ARG A 129 -13.90 -12.34 -5.76
CA ARG A 129 -15.34 -12.25 -5.39
C ARG A 129 -15.59 -11.48 -4.11
N HIS A 130 -14.99 -11.90 -3.00
CA HIS A 130 -15.24 -11.32 -1.68
C HIS A 130 -14.22 -10.22 -1.36
N TRP A 131 -14.51 -9.01 -1.79
CA TRP A 131 -13.66 -7.84 -1.55
C TRP A 131 -13.86 -7.28 -0.15
N SER A 132 -12.80 -6.76 0.46
CA SER A 132 -12.88 -5.83 1.58
C SER A 132 -11.74 -4.83 1.51
N CYS A 133 -11.80 -3.80 2.34
CA CYS A 133 -10.70 -2.89 2.53
C CYS A 133 -9.79 -3.40 3.64
N PHE A 134 -8.53 -2.98 3.64
CA PHE A 134 -7.62 -3.22 4.75
C PHE A 134 -6.64 -2.06 4.97
N VAL A 135 -6.10 -1.96 6.17
CA VAL A 135 -4.95 -1.12 6.49
C VAL A 135 -3.87 -1.95 7.16
N GLY A 136 -2.62 -1.73 6.78
CA GLY A 136 -1.46 -2.42 7.32
C GLY A 136 -0.67 -1.54 8.28
N THR A 137 -0.25 -2.12 9.41
CA THR A 137 0.74 -1.52 10.32
C THR A 137 1.80 -2.55 10.69
N LYS A 138 3.07 -2.22 10.48
CA LYS A 138 4.21 -3.04 10.90
C LYS A 138 4.31 -3.03 12.43
N LEU A 139 4.40 -4.20 13.06
CA LEU A 139 4.34 -4.35 14.52
C LEU A 139 5.64 -3.99 15.23
N HIS A 140 6.78 -4.21 14.57
CA HIS A 140 8.08 -3.73 15.02
C HIS A 140 8.67 -2.87 13.90
N PRO A 141 8.76 -1.55 14.08
CA PRO A 141 9.53 -0.72 13.17
C PRO A 141 10.96 -1.25 13.15
N SER A 142 11.58 -1.28 11.97
CA SER A 142 13.04 -1.33 11.90
C SER A 142 13.58 -0.20 12.80
N ILE A 143 14.61 -0.47 13.60
CA ILE A 143 15.17 0.48 14.59
C ILE A 143 15.45 1.88 13.98
N PHE A 144 15.65 1.95 12.66
CA PHE A 144 15.84 3.17 11.87
C PHE A 144 14.59 4.05 11.63
N GLN A 145 13.38 3.56 11.91
CA GLN A 145 12.13 4.30 11.68
C GLN A 145 11.58 5.00 12.94
N ALA A 146 12.03 4.58 14.12
CA ALA A 146 11.67 5.20 15.39
C ALA A 146 12.23 6.62 15.55
N THR A 147 13.28 6.97 14.80
CA THR A 147 13.94 8.29 14.85
C THR A 147 13.19 9.37 14.07
N ALA A 148 12.35 9.02 13.10
CA ALA A 148 11.58 10.01 12.32
C ALA A 148 10.28 10.46 13.01
N ALA A 149 9.79 9.70 14.01
CA ALA A 149 8.56 9.99 14.73
C ALA A 149 8.76 10.79 16.03
N THR A 150 10.02 11.06 16.41
CA THR A 150 10.39 11.74 17.66
C THR A 150 11.05 13.10 17.47
N LEU A 151 11.02 13.67 16.26
CA LEU A 151 11.49 15.04 16.06
C LEU A 151 10.39 16.04 16.48
N PRO A 152 10.73 17.03 17.34
CA PRO A 152 9.80 18.08 17.79
C PRO A 152 9.31 18.98 16.66
#